data_AF-A0A0W8IB34-F1
#
_entry.id   AF-A0A0W8IB34-F1
#
_cell.length_a   1.000
_cell.length_b   1.000
_cell.length_c   1.000
_cell.angle_alpha   90.00
_cell.angle_beta   90.00
_cell.angle_gamma   90.00
#
_symmetry.space_group_name_H-M   'P 1'
#
loop_
_entity.id
_entity.type
_entity.pdbx_description
1 polymer ?
#
loop_
_entity_poly.entity_id
_entity_poly.type
_entity_poly.pdbx_seq_one_letter_code
_entity_poly.pdbx_strand_id
1 'polypeptide(L)'
;MDEPTPTDQEQSRRDRAIAAFWADARIRGKLNRIEVYAGGQVSDTLPPPAWSFGDEDDPATADRLLELVLDGRKTATASAYRDYEEEARQRGPGPGDDGPGDTLTRAGVDLDLALPEPGLLSIILDGAGQPRALVRITDVQVCRFADVTEEHARLEGEGDQSLEEWRAVHRDAFAATAPHGEPVDDDTLVVLERFEVLVPASARRAARRHT
;
A
#
# COMPACT_ATOMS: atom_id res chain seq x y z
N MET A 1 -2.01 -34.46 17.54
CA MET A 1 -1.38 -33.55 16.57
C MET A 1 -2.48 -33.18 15.61
N ASP A 2 -3.02 -31.97 15.72
CA ASP A 2 -3.97 -31.47 14.72
C ASP A 2 -3.24 -31.28 13.39
N GLU A 3 -3.83 -31.78 12.30
CA GLU A 3 -3.33 -31.52 10.96
C GLU A 3 -3.61 -30.06 10.58
N PRO A 4 -2.67 -29.38 9.91
CA PRO A 4 -2.87 -27.98 9.50
C PRO A 4 -4.03 -27.89 8.50
N THR A 5 -4.89 -26.89 8.71
CA THR A 5 -6.06 -26.66 7.87
C THR A 5 -5.65 -26.25 6.44
N PRO A 6 -6.54 -26.37 5.43
CA PRO A 6 -6.25 -25.89 4.08
C PRO A 6 -5.80 -24.43 4.04
N THR A 7 -6.41 -23.56 4.85
CA THR A 7 -6.05 -22.14 4.99
C THR A 7 -4.64 -21.96 5.54
N ASP A 8 -4.24 -22.73 6.55
CA ASP A 8 -2.88 -22.67 7.10
C ASP A 8 -1.82 -23.06 6.05
N GLN A 9 -2.15 -24.04 5.20
CA GLN A 9 -1.27 -24.49 4.13
C GLN A 9 -1.14 -23.43 3.02
N GLU A 10 -2.23 -22.76 2.66
CA GLU A 10 -2.25 -21.66 1.69
C GLU A 10 -1.46 -20.46 2.20
N GLN A 11 -1.67 -20.06 3.44
CA GLN A 11 -0.92 -18.99 4.09
C GLN A 11 0.58 -19.31 4.16
N SER A 12 0.95 -20.54 4.56
CA SER A 12 2.34 -20.98 4.57
C SER A 12 2.99 -20.97 3.18
N ARG A 13 2.24 -21.32 2.13
CA ARG A 13 2.72 -21.23 0.73
C ARG A 13 2.92 -19.77 0.31
N ARG A 14 1.98 -18.89 0.66
CA ARG A 14 2.05 -17.45 0.39
C ARG A 14 3.27 -16.82 1.07
N ASP A 15 3.47 -17.08 2.36
CA ASP A 15 4.59 -16.54 3.13
C ASP A 15 5.94 -16.99 2.54
N ARG A 16 6.02 -18.26 2.11
CA ARG A 16 7.21 -18.79 1.42
C ARG A 16 7.44 -18.11 0.07
N ALA A 17 6.38 -17.85 -0.69
CA ALA A 17 6.47 -17.15 -1.98
C ALA A 17 6.94 -15.70 -1.77
N ILE A 18 6.40 -14.98 -0.78
CA ILE A 18 6.79 -13.63 -0.40
C ILE A 18 8.27 -13.60 0.02
N ALA A 19 8.69 -14.51 0.90
CA ALA A 19 10.08 -14.58 1.35
C ALA A 19 11.05 -14.86 0.18
N ALA A 20 10.67 -15.76 -0.73
CA ALA A 20 11.48 -16.07 -1.91
C ALA A 20 11.58 -14.88 -2.88
N PHE A 21 10.46 -14.18 -3.13
CA PHE A 21 10.44 -12.98 -3.94
C PHE A 21 11.30 -11.87 -3.31
N TRP A 22 11.17 -11.64 -2.00
CA TRP A 22 11.95 -10.63 -1.29
C TRP A 22 13.46 -10.89 -1.40
N ALA A 23 13.90 -12.12 -1.19
CA ALA A 23 15.31 -12.49 -1.30
C ALA A 23 15.89 -12.17 -2.69
N ASP A 24 15.15 -12.44 -3.76
CA ASP A 24 15.54 -12.12 -5.13
C ASP A 24 15.45 -10.61 -5.43
N ALA A 25 14.37 -9.96 -4.99
CA ALA A 25 14.10 -8.55 -5.28
C ALA A 25 15.14 -7.63 -4.65
N ARG A 26 15.62 -7.89 -3.43
CA ARG A 26 16.69 -7.09 -2.81
C ARG A 26 17.97 -7.08 -3.61
N ILE A 27 18.32 -8.22 -4.19
CA ILE A 27 19.52 -8.39 -5.01
C ILE A 27 19.35 -7.60 -6.31
N ARG A 28 18.22 -7.77 -7.00
CA ARG A 28 17.93 -7.07 -8.27
C ARG A 28 17.76 -5.56 -8.09
N GLY A 29 17.08 -5.14 -7.03
CA GLY A 29 16.86 -3.75 -6.64
C GLY A 29 18.08 -3.05 -6.03
N LYS A 30 19.20 -3.78 -5.85
CA LYS A 30 20.46 -3.27 -5.27
C LYS A 30 20.25 -2.60 -3.89
N LEU A 31 19.30 -3.11 -3.11
CA LEU A 31 18.90 -2.50 -1.83
C LEU A 31 20.00 -2.57 -0.76
N ASN A 32 20.91 -3.54 -0.87
CA ASN A 32 22.12 -3.65 -0.03
C ASN A 32 23.04 -2.41 -0.07
N ARG A 33 22.82 -1.47 -1.00
CA ARG A 33 23.61 -0.22 -1.13
C ARG A 33 22.94 0.98 -0.47
N ILE A 34 21.63 0.94 -0.26
CA ILE A 34 20.84 2.04 0.31
C ILE A 34 20.95 2.05 1.84
N GLU A 35 21.20 0.88 2.44
CA GLU A 35 21.49 0.68 3.88
C GLU A 35 22.60 1.59 4.42
N VAL A 36 23.63 1.90 3.63
CA VAL A 36 24.78 2.68 4.09
C VAL A 36 24.43 4.15 4.35
N TYR A 37 23.34 4.66 3.78
CA TYR A 37 22.99 6.09 3.86
C TYR A 37 21.80 6.41 4.77
N ALA A 38 20.95 5.43 5.11
CA ALA A 38 19.65 5.68 5.76
C ALA A 38 19.51 5.25 7.24
N GLY A 39 20.59 4.81 7.90
CA GLY A 39 20.67 4.71 9.37
C GLY A 39 19.43 4.16 10.10
N GLY A 40 19.09 2.88 9.92
CA GLY A 40 18.03 2.21 10.70
C GLY A 40 18.10 0.69 10.59
N GLN A 41 18.40 0.02 11.71
CA GLN A 41 18.84 -1.38 11.80
C GLN A 41 17.74 -2.29 12.38
N VAL A 42 16.87 -2.91 11.55
CA VAL A 42 16.15 -4.21 11.81
C VAL A 42 15.55 -4.83 10.50
N SER A 43 15.37 -4.06 9.43
CA SER A 43 14.57 -4.45 8.24
C SER A 43 15.19 -5.51 7.29
N ASP A 44 16.45 -5.88 7.49
CA ASP A 44 17.25 -6.55 6.44
C ASP A 44 17.06 -8.07 6.32
N THR A 45 16.06 -8.67 6.95
CA THR A 45 15.77 -10.11 6.78
C THR A 45 14.31 -10.43 6.59
N LEU A 46 13.42 -9.59 7.12
CA LEU A 46 11.99 -9.81 6.99
C LEU A 46 11.50 -9.17 5.69
N PRO A 47 10.61 -9.82 4.94
CA PRO A 47 9.95 -9.17 3.82
C PRO A 47 9.19 -7.93 4.33
N PRO A 48 9.15 -6.83 3.56
CA PRO A 48 8.26 -5.73 3.86
C PRO A 48 6.79 -6.19 3.80
N PRO A 49 5.84 -5.36 4.29
CA PRO A 49 4.41 -5.64 4.15
C PRO A 49 4.05 -6.04 2.71
N ALA A 50 3.16 -7.01 2.59
CA ALA A 50 2.70 -7.53 1.31
C ALA A 50 1.17 -7.48 1.26
N TRP A 51 0.63 -6.84 0.22
CA TRP A 51 -0.79 -6.54 0.08
C TRP A 51 -1.21 -6.49 -1.40
N SER A 52 -2.51 -6.65 -1.66
CA SER A 52 -3.11 -6.54 -2.99
C SER A 52 -3.94 -5.26 -3.07
N PHE A 53 -4.04 -4.66 -4.26
CA PHE A 53 -4.98 -3.56 -4.49
C PHE A 53 -6.43 -4.05 -4.49
N GLY A 54 -7.36 -3.17 -4.11
CA GLY A 54 -8.78 -3.48 -4.06
C GLY A 54 -9.16 -4.29 -2.83
N ASP A 55 -10.42 -4.72 -2.79
CA ASP A 55 -10.97 -5.48 -1.67
C ASP A 55 -10.55 -6.96 -1.74
N GLU A 56 -10.46 -7.62 -0.58
CA GLU A 56 -10.10 -9.04 -0.49
C GLU A 56 -11.10 -9.95 -1.26
N ASP A 57 -12.34 -9.51 -1.41
CA ASP A 57 -13.41 -10.23 -2.12
C ASP A 57 -13.43 -9.97 -3.64
N ASP A 58 -12.53 -9.12 -4.16
CA ASP A 58 -12.40 -8.82 -5.60
C ASP A 58 -10.97 -9.03 -6.13
N PRO A 59 -10.53 -10.29 -6.30
CA PRO A 59 -9.22 -10.59 -6.85
C PRO A 59 -9.03 -10.11 -8.30
N ALA A 60 -10.12 -9.89 -9.06
CA ALA A 60 -10.03 -9.40 -10.43
C ALA A 60 -9.61 -7.93 -10.47
N THR A 61 -10.09 -7.12 -9.52
CA THR A 61 -9.62 -5.74 -9.34
C THR A 61 -8.14 -5.70 -8.95
N ALA A 62 -7.69 -6.58 -8.04
CA ALA A 62 -6.27 -6.68 -7.70
C ALA A 62 -5.38 -6.93 -8.92
N ASP A 63 -5.77 -7.89 -9.77
CA ASP A 63 -5.03 -8.23 -10.99
C ASP A 63 -4.99 -7.04 -11.97
N ARG A 64 -6.15 -6.41 -12.23
CA ARG A 64 -6.26 -5.25 -13.13
C ARG A 64 -5.36 -4.09 -12.69
N LEU A 65 -5.37 -3.79 -11.40
CA LEU A 65 -4.60 -2.66 -10.85
C LEU A 65 -3.10 -2.95 -10.83
N LEU A 66 -2.72 -4.19 -10.50
CA LEU A 66 -1.34 -4.63 -10.61
C LEU A 66 -0.82 -4.54 -12.05
N GLU A 67 -1.62 -4.86 -13.07
CA GLU A 67 -1.21 -4.70 -14.47
C GLU A 67 -0.88 -3.23 -14.79
N LEU A 68 -1.67 -2.26 -14.30
CA LEU A 68 -1.38 -0.84 -14.47
C LEU A 68 -0.05 -0.44 -13.80
N VAL A 69 0.25 -1.02 -12.63
CA VAL A 69 1.52 -0.80 -11.92
C VAL A 69 2.69 -1.36 -12.71
N LEU A 70 2.57 -2.60 -13.21
CA LEU A 70 3.63 -3.26 -13.97
C LEU A 70 3.90 -2.58 -15.33
N ASP A 71 2.87 -1.99 -15.93
CA ASP A 71 2.98 -1.16 -17.14
C ASP A 71 3.56 0.24 -16.86
N GLY A 72 3.72 0.63 -15.59
CA GLY A 72 4.18 1.95 -15.18
C GLY A 72 3.14 3.06 -15.36
N ARG A 73 1.86 2.71 -15.54
CA ARG A 73 0.74 3.66 -15.64
C ARG A 73 0.24 4.08 -14.27
N LYS A 74 0.07 3.13 -13.35
CA LYS A 74 -0.29 3.41 -11.95
C LYS A 74 0.98 3.59 -11.13
N THR A 75 1.17 4.79 -10.62
CA THR A 75 2.31 5.23 -9.80
C THR A 75 1.87 6.01 -8.57
N ALA A 76 0.56 6.04 -8.31
CA ALA A 76 -0.03 6.61 -7.13
C ALA A 76 -1.20 5.74 -6.63
N THR A 77 -1.53 5.91 -5.36
CA THR A 77 -2.68 5.32 -4.70
C THR A 77 -3.25 6.33 -3.70
N ALA A 78 -4.51 6.13 -3.31
CA ALA A 78 -5.16 6.91 -2.29
C ALA A 78 -5.79 6.03 -1.21
N SER A 79 -5.89 6.55 0.00
CA SER A 79 -6.56 5.89 1.13
C SER A 79 -7.28 6.92 1.99
N ALA A 80 -8.30 6.50 2.73
CA ALA A 80 -9.04 7.40 3.61
C ALA A 80 -8.19 7.72 4.84
N TYR A 81 -8.09 9.00 5.21
CA TYR A 81 -7.28 9.42 6.35
C TYR A 81 -7.71 8.76 7.67
N ARG A 82 -9.02 8.56 7.84
CA ARG A 82 -9.61 7.92 9.02
C ARG A 82 -9.08 6.50 9.27
N ASP A 83 -8.69 5.77 8.22
CA ASP A 83 -8.20 4.39 8.36
C ASP A 83 -6.90 4.41 9.20
N TYR A 84 -6.08 5.43 9.00
CA TYR A 84 -4.88 5.70 9.80
C TYR A 84 -5.20 6.25 11.20
N GLU A 85 -6.24 7.08 11.35
CA GLU A 85 -6.70 7.53 12.68
C GLU A 85 -7.16 6.35 13.56
N GLU A 86 -7.81 5.37 12.95
CA GLU A 86 -8.24 4.15 13.62
C GLU A 86 -7.05 3.26 13.99
N GLU A 87 -6.10 3.06 13.09
CA GLU A 87 -4.87 2.33 13.39
C GLU A 87 -4.09 2.98 14.54
N ALA A 88 -3.92 4.31 14.51
CA ALA A 88 -3.28 5.07 15.57
C ALA A 88 -4.00 4.88 16.92
N ARG A 89 -5.34 4.89 16.91
CA ARG A 89 -6.16 4.68 18.11
C ARG A 89 -6.03 3.26 18.66
N GLN A 90 -5.92 2.25 17.79
CA GLN A 90 -5.73 0.86 18.19
C GLN A 90 -4.33 0.61 18.77
N ARG A 91 -3.31 1.27 18.21
CA ARG A 91 -1.91 1.16 18.66
C ARG A 91 -1.68 1.78 20.04
N GLY A 92 -2.52 2.75 20.42
CA GLY A 92 -2.43 3.48 21.69
C GLY A 92 -1.32 4.55 21.67
N PRO A 93 -1.19 5.37 22.73
CA PRO A 93 -0.15 6.39 22.80
C PRO A 93 1.24 5.73 22.71
N GLY A 94 2.10 6.27 21.86
CA GLY A 94 3.50 5.86 21.77
C GLY A 94 4.22 5.97 23.11
N PRO A 95 5.36 5.27 23.31
CA PRO A 95 6.11 5.35 24.55
C PRO A 95 6.72 6.75 24.74
N GLY A 96 5.98 7.64 25.42
CA GLY A 96 6.45 8.83 26.12
C GLY A 96 6.92 10.02 25.27
N ASP A 97 6.02 10.98 25.06
CA ASP A 97 6.39 12.40 25.04
C ASP A 97 5.62 13.11 26.16
N ASP A 98 6.22 13.15 27.36
CA ASP A 98 5.73 13.93 28.51
C ASP A 98 6.14 15.42 28.41
N GLY A 99 6.23 15.95 27.19
CA GLY A 99 6.47 17.37 26.94
C GLY A 99 5.19 18.20 27.11
N PRO A 100 5.24 19.43 27.66
CA PRO A 100 4.06 20.28 27.76
C PRO A 100 3.66 20.75 26.35
N GLY A 101 2.71 20.04 25.75
CA GLY A 101 2.19 20.33 24.41
C GLY A 101 1.63 21.74 24.33
N ASP A 102 2.21 22.54 23.44
CA ASP A 102 1.63 23.82 23.04
C ASP A 102 0.30 23.55 22.33
N THR A 103 -0.63 24.47 22.57
CA THR A 103 -2.05 24.31 22.30
C THR A 103 -2.33 24.45 20.81
N LEU A 104 -2.58 23.34 20.09
CA LEU A 104 -3.53 23.18 18.97
C LEU A 104 -3.24 21.89 18.15
N THR A 105 -3.58 20.71 18.69
CA THR A 105 -3.75 19.50 17.86
C THR A 105 -5.06 18.84 18.27
N ARG A 106 -6.05 18.94 17.38
CA ARG A 106 -7.36 18.31 17.55
C ARG A 106 -7.13 16.80 17.48
N ALA A 107 -7.36 16.14 18.62
CA ALA A 107 -7.06 14.72 18.91
C ALA A 107 -5.56 14.42 19.09
N GLY A 108 -5.15 14.17 20.32
CA GLY A 108 -3.81 13.70 20.70
C GLY A 108 -3.57 12.25 20.26
N VAL A 109 -3.59 12.02 18.96
CA VAL A 109 -3.04 10.84 18.31
C VAL A 109 -1.81 11.31 17.54
N ASP A 110 -0.68 10.66 17.76
CA ASP A 110 0.54 10.91 17.00
C ASP A 110 0.37 10.31 15.60
N LEU A 111 -0.36 11.04 14.75
CA LEU A 111 -0.68 10.64 13.37
C LEU A 111 0.58 10.56 12.49
N ASP A 112 1.66 11.23 12.91
CA ASP A 112 2.96 11.13 12.25
C ASP A 112 3.54 9.70 12.35
N LEU A 113 3.11 8.90 13.33
CA LEU A 113 3.53 7.48 13.48
C LEU A 113 2.63 6.47 12.73
N ALA A 114 1.50 6.91 12.17
CA ALA A 114 0.53 6.05 11.48
C ALA A 114 0.56 6.21 9.97
N LEU A 115 0.86 7.41 9.46
CA LEU A 115 0.96 7.64 8.02
C LEU A 115 2.20 6.95 7.43
N PRO A 116 2.14 6.53 6.14
CA PRO A 116 3.30 6.02 5.45
C PRO A 116 4.36 7.12 5.29
N GLU A 117 5.64 6.71 5.30
CA GLU A 117 6.77 7.62 5.08
C GLU A 117 7.42 7.37 3.71
N PRO A 118 7.90 8.41 3.02
CA PRO A 118 8.77 8.24 1.86
C PRO A 118 9.98 7.33 2.17
N GLY A 119 10.22 6.36 1.30
CA GLY A 119 11.23 5.31 1.49
C GLY A 119 10.64 3.97 1.93
N LEU A 120 9.41 3.94 2.45
CA LEU A 120 8.72 2.72 2.84
C LEU A 120 8.61 1.74 1.66
N LEU A 121 8.98 0.48 1.91
CA LEU A 121 8.91 -0.60 0.93
C LEU A 121 7.63 -1.40 1.12
N SER A 122 7.06 -1.90 0.02
CA SER A 122 5.94 -2.84 0.04
C SER A 122 6.03 -3.82 -1.12
N ILE A 123 5.50 -5.03 -0.92
CA ILE A 123 5.34 -6.03 -1.97
C ILE A 123 3.89 -6.03 -2.43
N ILE A 124 3.66 -5.75 -3.72
CA ILE A 124 2.33 -5.84 -4.32
C ILE A 124 2.08 -7.29 -4.75
N LEU A 125 0.96 -7.84 -4.29
CA LEU A 125 0.46 -9.16 -4.62
C LEU A 125 -0.56 -9.10 -5.77
N ASP A 126 -0.75 -10.20 -6.49
CA ASP A 126 -1.89 -10.39 -7.40
C ASP A 126 -3.14 -10.89 -6.65
N GLY A 127 -4.27 -11.04 -7.37
CA GLY A 127 -5.52 -11.55 -6.82
C GLY A 127 -5.44 -12.98 -6.29
N ALA A 128 -4.39 -13.73 -6.65
CA ALA A 128 -4.09 -15.06 -6.11
C ALA A 128 -3.10 -15.02 -4.93
N GLY A 129 -2.78 -13.83 -4.42
CA GLY A 129 -1.86 -13.62 -3.31
C GLY A 129 -0.39 -13.92 -3.64
N GLN A 130 -0.01 -13.99 -4.92
CA GLN A 130 1.38 -14.17 -5.32
C GLN A 130 2.10 -12.82 -5.41
N PRO A 131 3.38 -12.72 -4.99
CA PRO A 131 4.12 -11.46 -5.06
C PRO A 131 4.56 -11.11 -6.48
N ARG A 132 4.30 -9.86 -6.90
CA ARG A 132 4.43 -9.42 -8.29
C ARG A 132 5.22 -8.14 -8.50
N ALA A 133 5.34 -7.29 -7.49
CA ALA A 133 6.19 -6.10 -7.56
C ALA A 133 6.73 -5.72 -6.19
N LEU A 134 7.95 -5.18 -6.15
CA LEU A 134 8.47 -4.43 -5.01
C LEU A 134 8.38 -2.95 -5.35
N VAL A 135 7.68 -2.19 -4.52
CA VAL A 135 7.50 -0.74 -4.68
C VAL A 135 8.13 0.01 -3.51
N ARG A 136 8.38 1.30 -3.73
CA ARG A 136 8.80 2.26 -2.71
C ARG A 136 7.89 3.49 -2.77
N ILE A 137 7.41 3.94 -1.61
CA ILE A 137 6.75 5.23 -1.47
C ILE A 137 7.77 6.36 -1.70
N THR A 138 7.45 7.30 -2.57
CA THR A 138 8.33 8.44 -2.91
C THR A 138 7.80 9.76 -2.37
N ASP A 139 6.50 9.86 -2.13
CA ASP A 139 5.84 11.06 -1.64
C ASP A 139 4.53 10.69 -0.94
N VAL A 140 4.19 11.41 0.13
CA VAL A 140 2.93 11.25 0.87
C VAL A 140 2.36 12.62 1.14
N GLN A 141 1.09 12.81 0.79
CA GLN A 141 0.38 14.07 0.97
C GLN A 141 -0.99 13.83 1.58
N VAL A 142 -1.35 14.61 2.60
CA VAL A 142 -2.71 14.65 3.12
C VAL A 142 -3.41 15.89 2.57
N CYS A 143 -4.59 15.71 1.99
CA CYS A 143 -5.43 16.82 1.54
C CYS A 143 -6.92 16.48 1.70
N ARG A 144 -7.79 17.46 1.44
CA ARG A 144 -9.23 17.21 1.36
C ARG A 144 -9.56 16.53 0.04
N PHE A 145 -10.63 15.73 0.02
CA PHE A 145 -11.12 15.06 -1.18
C PHE A 145 -11.38 16.02 -2.35
N ALA A 146 -11.87 17.23 -2.05
CA ALA A 146 -12.08 18.26 -3.06
C ALA A 146 -10.78 18.88 -3.62
N ASP A 147 -9.66 18.79 -2.88
CA ASP A 147 -8.38 19.37 -3.27
C ASP A 147 -7.49 18.37 -4.06
N VAL A 148 -7.96 17.14 -4.29
CA VAL A 148 -7.28 16.17 -5.15
C VAL A 148 -7.20 16.71 -6.58
N THR A 149 -6.02 16.60 -7.18
CA THR A 149 -5.73 17.18 -8.50
C THR A 149 -5.95 16.17 -9.63
N GLU A 150 -6.19 16.67 -10.84
CA GLU A 150 -6.19 15.85 -12.07
C GLU A 150 -4.85 15.13 -12.28
N GLU A 151 -3.74 15.74 -11.83
CA GLU A 151 -2.42 15.10 -11.87
C GLU A 151 -2.42 13.81 -11.07
N HIS A 152 -2.99 13.81 -9.85
CA HIS A 152 -3.07 12.62 -9.02
C HIS A 152 -3.93 11.54 -9.67
N ALA A 153 -5.13 11.90 -10.15
CA ALA A 153 -6.01 10.97 -10.87
C ALA A 153 -5.31 10.30 -12.06
N ARG A 154 -4.52 11.07 -12.82
CA ARG A 154 -3.72 10.56 -13.93
C ARG A 154 -2.58 9.62 -13.47
N LEU A 155 -1.93 9.92 -12.34
CA LEU A 155 -0.89 9.06 -11.77
C LEU A 155 -1.46 7.74 -11.22
N GLU A 156 -2.73 7.71 -10.81
CA GLU A 156 -3.42 6.46 -10.47
C GLU A 156 -3.73 5.62 -11.71
N GLY A 157 -3.87 6.24 -12.88
CA GLY A 157 -3.91 5.55 -14.17
C GLY A 157 -5.17 4.70 -14.41
N GLU A 158 -6.17 4.81 -13.53
CA GLU A 158 -7.41 4.05 -13.59
C GLU A 158 -8.46 4.69 -14.51
N GLY A 159 -9.36 3.87 -15.03
CA GLY A 159 -10.46 4.33 -15.89
C GLY A 159 -9.98 5.17 -17.07
N ASP A 160 -10.63 6.31 -17.28
CA ASP A 160 -10.32 7.33 -18.27
C ASP A 160 -9.30 8.38 -17.78
N GLN A 161 -8.77 8.21 -16.56
CA GLN A 161 -7.81 9.10 -15.89
C GLN A 161 -8.33 10.51 -15.59
N SER A 162 -9.65 10.74 -15.65
CA SER A 162 -10.26 11.99 -15.27
C SER A 162 -10.42 12.10 -13.75
N LEU A 163 -10.37 13.34 -13.25
CA LEU A 163 -10.68 13.61 -11.84
C LEU A 163 -12.14 13.32 -11.49
N GLU A 164 -13.06 13.42 -12.47
CA GLU A 164 -14.47 13.11 -12.28
C GLU A 164 -14.68 11.62 -11.98
N GLU A 165 -14.12 10.74 -12.81
CA GLU A 165 -14.19 9.30 -12.59
C GLU A 165 -13.44 8.90 -11.32
N TRP A 166 -12.25 9.48 -11.08
CA TRP A 166 -11.50 9.26 -9.85
C TRP A 166 -12.35 9.55 -8.62
N ARG A 167 -13.05 10.69 -8.61
CA ARG A 167 -13.93 11.08 -7.49
C ARG A 167 -15.12 10.15 -7.34
N ALA A 168 -15.72 9.67 -8.43
CA ALA A 168 -16.84 8.75 -8.36
C ALA A 168 -16.40 7.42 -7.72
N VAL A 169 -15.34 6.82 -8.25
CA VAL A 169 -14.81 5.53 -7.79
C VAL A 169 -14.35 5.60 -6.32
N HIS A 170 -13.56 6.62 -5.97
CA HIS A 170 -13.03 6.73 -4.61
C HIS A 170 -14.09 7.11 -3.58
N ARG A 171 -15.14 7.85 -3.97
CA ARG A 171 -16.24 8.15 -3.06
C ARG A 171 -16.97 6.87 -2.65
N ASP A 172 -17.22 5.97 -3.60
CA ASP A 172 -17.86 4.68 -3.33
C ASP A 172 -16.95 3.77 -2.51
N ALA A 173 -15.68 3.64 -2.90
CA ALA A 173 -14.71 2.81 -2.19
C ALA A 173 -14.50 3.27 -0.74
N PHE A 174 -14.29 4.58 -0.53
CA PHE A 174 -14.13 5.13 0.81
C PHE A 174 -15.45 5.11 1.60
N ALA A 175 -16.63 5.16 0.98
CA ALA A 175 -17.87 4.98 1.74
C ALA A 175 -18.06 3.52 2.19
N ALA A 176 -17.62 2.56 1.37
CA ALA A 176 -17.74 1.13 1.68
C ALA A 176 -16.93 0.70 2.91
N THR A 177 -15.78 1.32 3.15
CA THR A 177 -14.93 1.04 4.32
C THR A 177 -15.20 1.95 5.51
N ALA A 178 -16.07 2.95 5.37
CA ALA A 178 -16.37 3.87 6.46
C ALA A 178 -17.15 3.17 7.59
N PRO A 179 -16.83 3.42 8.87
CA PRO A 179 -17.66 3.00 9.98
C PRO A 179 -19.10 3.46 9.76
N HIS A 180 -20.05 2.53 9.85
CA HIS A 180 -21.47 2.81 9.66
C HIS A 180 -21.87 3.38 8.28
N GLY A 181 -20.99 3.29 7.27
CA GLY A 181 -21.27 3.77 5.90
C GLY A 181 -21.39 5.29 5.83
N GLU A 182 -20.59 6.02 6.62
CA GLU A 182 -20.55 7.48 6.57
C GLU A 182 -20.22 7.98 5.14
N PRO A 183 -20.93 9.00 4.66
CA PRO A 183 -20.70 9.52 3.32
C PRO A 183 -19.35 10.22 3.25
N VAL A 184 -18.68 10.06 2.12
CA VAL A 184 -17.48 10.82 1.78
C VAL A 184 -17.94 12.14 1.15
N ASP A 185 -17.53 13.25 1.75
CA ASP A 185 -17.81 14.61 1.30
C ASP A 185 -16.53 15.35 0.88
N ASP A 186 -16.69 16.62 0.50
CA ASP A 186 -15.60 17.43 -0.05
C ASP A 186 -14.52 17.77 0.98
N ASP A 187 -14.86 17.75 2.28
CA ASP A 187 -13.93 18.03 3.39
C ASP A 187 -13.30 16.76 3.97
N THR A 188 -13.74 15.58 3.53
CA THR A 188 -13.15 14.29 3.91
C THR A 188 -11.65 14.28 3.59
N LEU A 189 -10.82 13.95 4.57
CA LEU A 189 -9.37 13.89 4.38
C LEU A 189 -8.96 12.58 3.72
N VAL A 190 -8.04 12.68 2.77
CA VAL A 190 -7.43 11.56 2.05
C VAL A 190 -5.92 11.64 2.14
N VAL A 191 -5.30 10.46 2.16
CA VAL A 191 -3.86 10.27 2.07
C VAL A 191 -3.55 9.86 0.64
N LEU A 192 -2.73 10.66 -0.03
CA LEU A 192 -2.26 10.44 -1.39
C LEU A 192 -0.82 9.95 -1.31
N GLU A 193 -0.54 8.81 -1.92
CA GLU A 193 0.78 8.22 -1.94
C GLU A 193 1.27 8.11 -3.37
N ARG A 194 2.50 8.54 -3.64
CA ARG A 194 3.21 8.25 -4.89
C ARG A 194 4.23 7.16 -4.63
N PHE A 195 4.43 6.29 -5.61
CA PHE A 195 5.39 5.21 -5.50
C PHE A 195 6.11 4.93 -6.80
N GLU A 196 7.26 4.27 -6.69
CA GLU A 196 8.02 3.73 -7.81
C GLU A 196 8.10 2.20 -7.72
N VAL A 197 8.05 1.52 -8.87
CA VAL A 197 8.36 0.10 -8.95
C VAL A 197 9.88 -0.06 -8.98
N LEU A 198 10.45 -0.64 -7.92
CA LEU A 198 11.87 -0.96 -7.86
C LEU A 198 12.18 -2.23 -8.64
N VAL A 199 11.31 -3.24 -8.46
CA VAL A 199 11.54 -4.58 -9.00
C VAL A 199 10.21 -5.24 -9.37
N PRO A 200 9.90 -5.41 -10.67
CA PRO A 200 8.80 -6.28 -11.07
C PRO A 200 9.20 -7.74 -10.86
N ALA A 201 8.24 -8.61 -10.55
CA ALA A 201 8.42 -10.05 -10.71
C ALA A 201 8.75 -10.29 -12.17
N SER A 202 9.85 -10.99 -12.42
CA SER A 202 10.15 -11.47 -13.77
C SER A 202 8.91 -12.21 -14.26
N ALA A 203 8.32 -11.72 -15.36
CA ALA A 203 7.26 -12.43 -16.05
C ALA A 203 7.73 -13.87 -16.15
N ARG A 204 7.00 -14.79 -15.51
CA ARG A 204 7.31 -16.20 -15.52
C ARG A 204 7.50 -16.54 -16.99
N ARG A 205 8.76 -16.78 -17.38
CA ARG A 205 9.17 -16.98 -18.77
C ARG A 205 8.08 -17.80 -19.42
N ALA A 206 7.40 -17.25 -20.43
CA ALA A 206 6.38 -17.96 -21.20
C ALA A 206 7.05 -19.21 -21.80
N ALA A 207 7.03 -20.29 -21.03
CA ALA A 207 7.84 -21.47 -21.21
C ALA A 207 7.15 -22.65 -20.51
N ARG A 208 5.95 -22.94 -21.00
CA ARG A 208 5.71 -24.21 -21.68
C ARG A 208 5.12 -23.85 -23.05
N ARG A 209 5.94 -23.33 -23.98
CA ARG A 209 6.49 -24.08 -25.14
C ARG A 209 5.67 -25.32 -25.49
N HIS A 210 5.08 -25.27 -26.69
CA HIS A 210 4.97 -26.38 -27.66
C HIS A 210 5.08 -27.78 -27.06
N THR A 211 3.96 -28.50 -26.99
CA THR A 211 3.80 -29.86 -27.53
C THR A 211 2.30 -30.09 -27.71
#